data_AF-A0A2T0MZW8-F1
#
_entry.id   AF-A0A2T0MZW8-F1
#
_cell.length_a   1.000
_cell.length_b   1.000
_cell.length_c   1.000
_cell.angle_alpha   90.00
_cell.angle_beta   90.00
_cell.angle_gamma   90.00
#
_symmetry.space_group_name_H-M   'P 1'
#
loop_
_entity.id
_entity.type
_entity.pdbx_description
1 polymer ?
#
loop_
_entity_poly.entity_id
_entity_poly.type
_entity_poly.pdbx_seq_one_letter_code
_entity_poly.pdbx_strand_id
1 'polypeptide(L)'
;MENWIEQPIVDPEIPEGDRRRMAVALPALLARPDPEPPRWVRRLFAAGAVLSATAAVALAGVAGGTGRGSAMLAAMMLLFVAIVCTGVARSHEGTRLSRRYAGRYVIPATLDDPALDLLARARRAVGDVSGSRAHRLGLLDAVANDVVLPRHLWEIAGLVRVHADLRAEQAEALGEAMTPGLAAVLRPQQEALRRSVAAVTERVRELEAYADQVRAADSALRAGDLRRSDDRYLDLLARADDTSDLRALTAEAAALTAGLHTDNASGPGAAGLHTDNAPGPGAAGLRAGNVPGPRPDDGPGGSATC
;
A
#
# COMPACT_ATOMS: atom_id res chain seq x y z
N MET A 1 -14.61 3.71 1.59
CA MET A 1 -13.65 2.57 1.62
C MET A 1 -14.22 1.36 0.86
N GLU A 2 -15.35 1.53 0.16
CA GLU A 2 -16.21 0.49 -0.42
C GLU A 2 -15.67 -0.31 -1.61
N ASN A 3 -14.72 0.20 -2.39
CA ASN A 3 -14.38 -0.40 -3.70
C ASN A 3 -13.76 -1.82 -3.60
N TRP A 4 -13.20 -2.22 -2.45
CA TRP A 4 -12.58 -3.54 -2.34
C TRP A 4 -13.59 -4.68 -2.11
N ILE A 5 -14.79 -4.39 -1.61
CA ILE A 5 -15.82 -5.41 -1.32
C ILE A 5 -16.35 -6.03 -2.62
N GLU A 6 -16.33 -5.25 -3.69
CA GLU A 6 -16.75 -5.69 -5.03
C GLU A 6 -15.63 -6.44 -5.77
N GLN A 7 -14.36 -6.30 -5.35
CA GLN A 7 -13.23 -6.90 -6.05
C GLN A 7 -13.05 -8.39 -5.68
N PRO A 8 -13.08 -9.31 -6.66
CA PRO A 8 -12.97 -10.72 -6.40
C PRO A 8 -11.52 -11.06 -6.04
N ILE A 9 -11.35 -11.97 -5.10
CA ILE A 9 -10.07 -12.61 -4.82
C ILE A 9 -9.98 -13.83 -5.72
N VAL A 10 -9.05 -13.80 -6.66
CA VAL A 10 -8.90 -14.83 -7.69
C VAL A 10 -7.70 -15.69 -7.37
N ASP A 11 -7.81 -17.00 -7.64
CA ASP A 11 -6.73 -17.96 -7.50
C ASP A 11 -5.48 -17.52 -8.29
N PRO A 12 -4.31 -17.38 -7.66
CA PRO A 12 -3.08 -16.99 -8.36
C PRO A 12 -2.64 -18.00 -9.43
N GLU A 13 -3.10 -19.25 -9.38
CA GLU A 13 -2.83 -20.25 -10.43
C GLU A 13 -3.56 -19.96 -11.75
N ILE A 14 -4.55 -19.05 -11.75
CA ILE A 14 -5.26 -18.69 -12.96
C ILE A 14 -4.38 -17.78 -13.85
N PRO A 15 -4.24 -18.09 -15.16
CA PRO A 15 -3.49 -17.26 -16.09
C PRO A 15 -3.94 -15.80 -16.08
N GLU A 16 -3.00 -14.87 -16.15
CA GLU A 16 -3.27 -13.42 -16.07
C GLU A 16 -4.28 -12.92 -17.09
N GLY A 17 -4.23 -13.45 -18.31
CA GLY A 17 -5.18 -13.11 -19.37
C GLY A 17 -6.63 -13.39 -18.96
N ASP A 18 -6.85 -14.52 -18.28
CA ASP A 18 -8.17 -14.91 -17.79
C ASP A 18 -8.56 -14.14 -16.52
N ARG A 19 -7.61 -13.85 -15.62
CA ARG A 19 -7.86 -12.98 -14.45
C ARG A 19 -8.35 -11.59 -14.88
N ARG A 20 -7.69 -10.97 -15.87
CA ARG A 20 -8.12 -9.65 -16.41
C ARG A 20 -9.51 -9.71 -17.03
N ARG A 21 -9.81 -10.78 -17.79
CA ARG A 21 -11.15 -10.97 -18.37
C ARG A 21 -12.23 -11.15 -17.30
N MET A 22 -11.93 -11.86 -16.22
CA MET A 22 -12.85 -12.02 -15.08
C MET A 22 -13.07 -10.72 -14.33
N ALA A 23 -12.03 -9.90 -14.12
CA ALA A 23 -12.16 -8.59 -13.52
C ALA A 23 -13.05 -7.64 -14.34
N VAL A 24 -12.99 -7.71 -15.67
CA VAL A 24 -13.88 -6.94 -16.57
C VAL A 24 -15.31 -7.51 -16.58
N ALA A 25 -15.47 -8.82 -16.47
CA ALA A 25 -16.78 -9.48 -16.43
C ALA A 25 -17.47 -9.40 -15.05
N LEU A 26 -16.79 -8.87 -14.04
CA LEU A 26 -17.20 -8.83 -12.64
C LEU A 26 -18.59 -8.22 -12.37
N PRO A 27 -19.05 -7.14 -13.04
CA PRO A 27 -20.42 -6.65 -12.86
C PRO A 27 -21.47 -7.70 -13.23
N ALA A 28 -21.17 -8.54 -14.23
CA ALA A 28 -22.04 -9.64 -14.63
C ALA A 28 -21.92 -10.88 -13.72
N LEU A 29 -20.88 -10.96 -12.88
CA LEU A 29 -20.70 -12.01 -11.86
C LEU A 29 -21.37 -11.63 -10.52
N LEU A 30 -21.35 -10.34 -10.19
CA LEU A 30 -22.00 -9.74 -9.01
C LEU A 30 -23.51 -9.61 -9.18
N ALA A 31 -23.98 -9.44 -10.42
CA ALA A 31 -25.36 -9.69 -10.76
C ALA A 31 -25.67 -11.14 -10.35
N ARG A 32 -26.37 -11.28 -9.22
CA ARG A 32 -26.87 -12.55 -8.66
C ARG A 32 -27.21 -13.48 -9.82
N PRO A 33 -26.75 -14.74 -9.83
CA PRO A 33 -27.15 -15.65 -10.89
C PRO A 33 -28.66 -15.75 -10.81
N ASP A 34 -29.35 -15.02 -11.69
CA ASP A 34 -30.77 -15.22 -11.90
C ASP A 34 -30.92 -16.71 -12.21
N PRO A 35 -31.91 -17.39 -11.60
CA PRO A 35 -32.17 -18.79 -11.88
C PRO A 35 -32.17 -18.95 -13.40
N GLU A 36 -31.29 -19.83 -13.92
CA GLU A 36 -31.05 -19.93 -15.36
C GLU A 36 -32.40 -19.94 -16.08
N PRO A 37 -32.70 -18.92 -16.92
CA PRO A 37 -34.00 -18.86 -17.54
C PRO A 37 -34.16 -20.15 -18.35
N PRO A 38 -35.29 -20.86 -18.17
CA PRO A 38 -35.48 -22.18 -18.72
C PRO A 38 -35.23 -22.16 -20.23
N ARG A 39 -34.70 -23.26 -20.78
CA ARG A 39 -34.14 -23.34 -22.15
C ARG A 39 -35.06 -22.77 -23.25
N TRP A 40 -36.37 -22.73 -23.03
CA TRP A 40 -37.36 -22.14 -23.93
C TRP A 40 -37.30 -20.60 -23.99
N VAL A 41 -37.03 -19.91 -22.88
CA VAL A 41 -36.85 -18.45 -22.81
C VAL A 41 -35.64 -18.04 -23.66
N ARG A 42 -34.55 -18.82 -23.59
CA ARG A 42 -33.34 -18.59 -24.41
C ARG A 42 -33.61 -18.76 -25.91
N ARG A 43 -34.46 -19.74 -26.28
CA ARG A 43 -34.90 -19.90 -27.68
C ARG A 43 -35.80 -18.75 -28.13
N LEU A 44 -36.63 -18.21 -27.24
CA LEU A 44 -37.48 -17.06 -27.55
C LEU A 44 -36.64 -15.79 -27.81
N PHE A 45 -35.62 -15.52 -26.98
CA PHE A 45 -34.73 -14.38 -27.19
C PHE A 45 -33.84 -14.54 -28.43
N ALA A 46 -33.33 -15.75 -28.69
CA ALA A 46 -32.57 -16.03 -29.92
C ALA A 46 -33.44 -15.88 -31.17
N ALA A 47 -34.68 -16.38 -31.14
CA ALA A 47 -35.64 -16.20 -32.23
C ALA A 47 -36.00 -14.72 -32.42
N GLY A 48 -36.19 -13.97 -31.33
CA GLY A 48 -36.46 -12.54 -31.35
C GLY A 48 -35.32 -11.72 -31.95
N ALA A 49 -34.06 -12.07 -31.66
CA ALA A 49 -32.89 -11.42 -32.24
C ALA A 49 -32.72 -11.71 -33.73
N VAL A 50 -33.05 -12.93 -34.18
CA VAL A 50 -33.04 -13.28 -35.61
C VAL A 50 -34.18 -12.57 -36.34
N LEU A 51 -35.36 -12.48 -35.73
CA LEU A 51 -36.51 -11.73 -36.27
C LEU A 51 -36.23 -10.22 -36.34
N SER A 52 -35.59 -9.63 -35.34
CA SER A 52 -35.26 -8.21 -35.37
C SER A 52 -34.15 -7.88 -36.37
N ALA A 53 -33.14 -8.74 -36.52
CA ALA A 53 -32.10 -8.58 -37.53
C ALA A 53 -32.66 -8.71 -38.96
N THR A 54 -33.54 -9.69 -39.20
CA THR A 54 -34.20 -9.85 -40.50
C THR A 54 -35.16 -8.69 -40.80
N ALA A 55 -35.91 -8.21 -39.80
CA ALA A 55 -36.74 -7.02 -39.94
C ALA A 55 -35.92 -5.75 -40.21
N ALA A 56 -34.76 -5.58 -39.58
CA ALA A 56 -33.87 -4.45 -39.83
C ALA A 56 -33.25 -4.47 -41.23
N VAL A 57 -32.84 -5.65 -41.72
CA VAL A 57 -32.34 -5.82 -43.10
C VAL A 57 -33.45 -5.55 -44.12
N ALA A 58 -34.67 -6.04 -43.86
CA ALA A 58 -35.83 -5.75 -44.69
C ALA A 58 -36.19 -4.26 -44.70
N LEU A 59 -36.17 -3.59 -43.55
CA LEU A 59 -36.42 -2.14 -43.45
C LEU A 59 -35.34 -1.32 -44.15
N ALA A 60 -34.06 -1.71 -44.03
CA ALA A 60 -32.95 -1.04 -44.71
C ALA A 60 -33.05 -1.18 -46.24
N GLY A 61 -33.48 -2.34 -46.73
CA GLY A 61 -33.77 -2.55 -48.16
C GLY A 61 -34.89 -1.66 -48.69
N VAL A 62 -35.94 -1.43 -47.88
CA VAL A 62 -37.07 -0.55 -48.23
C VAL A 62 -36.71 0.95 -48.09
N ALA A 63 -35.86 1.31 -47.13
CA ALA A 63 -35.38 2.67 -46.91
C ALA A 63 -34.48 3.19 -48.05
N GLY A 64 -33.84 2.29 -48.81
CA GLY A 64 -33.06 2.64 -50.01
C GLY A 64 -33.88 3.36 -51.10
N GLY A 65 -35.22 3.29 -51.05
CA GLY A 65 -36.12 3.99 -51.97
C GLY A 65 -36.82 5.23 -51.41
N THR A 66 -36.75 5.52 -50.10
CA THR A 66 -37.73 6.42 -49.45
C THR A 66 -37.08 7.38 -48.45
N GLY A 67 -36.95 8.67 -48.80
CA GLY A 67 -36.81 9.87 -47.94
C GLY A 67 -35.89 9.87 -46.69
N ARG A 68 -35.16 10.98 -46.46
CA ARG A 68 -34.21 11.20 -45.33
C ARG A 68 -34.71 10.77 -43.93
N GLY A 69 -36.01 10.75 -43.65
CA GLY A 69 -36.57 10.37 -42.34
C GLY A 69 -36.46 8.87 -42.00
N SER A 70 -36.51 7.98 -43.00
CA SER A 70 -36.45 6.52 -42.78
C SER A 70 -35.04 6.06 -42.38
N ALA A 71 -34.01 6.74 -42.89
CA ALA A 71 -32.61 6.44 -42.60
C ALA A 71 -32.26 6.64 -41.13
N MET A 72 -32.83 7.65 -40.46
CA MET A 72 -32.56 7.94 -39.05
C MET A 72 -33.15 6.85 -38.12
N LEU A 73 -34.36 6.36 -38.43
CA LEU A 73 -34.99 5.26 -37.70
C LEU A 73 -34.23 3.93 -37.88
N ALA A 74 -33.79 3.63 -39.11
CA ALA A 74 -32.98 2.45 -39.40
C ALA A 74 -31.63 2.49 -38.64
N ALA A 75 -30.97 3.65 -38.61
CA ALA A 75 -29.73 3.84 -37.84
C ALA A 75 -29.94 3.67 -36.33
N MET A 76 -31.05 4.20 -35.78
CA MET A 76 -31.37 4.07 -34.36
C MET A 76 -31.69 2.62 -33.96
N MET A 77 -32.39 1.87 -34.82
CA MET A 77 -32.64 0.44 -34.64
C MET A 77 -31.36 -0.39 -34.71
N LEU A 78 -30.48 -0.12 -35.68
CA LEU A 78 -29.16 -0.78 -35.78
C LEU A 78 -28.31 -0.51 -34.53
N LEU A 79 -28.30 0.73 -34.04
CA LEU A 79 -27.61 1.10 -32.82
C LEU A 79 -28.19 0.37 -31.61
N PHE A 80 -29.51 0.31 -31.48
CA PHE A 80 -30.19 -0.41 -30.40
C PHE A 80 -29.87 -1.91 -30.42
N VAL A 81 -29.94 -2.54 -31.60
CA VAL A 81 -29.56 -3.95 -31.79
C VAL A 81 -28.08 -4.16 -31.46
N ALA A 82 -27.19 -3.27 -31.90
CA ALA A 82 -25.77 -3.36 -31.58
C ALA A 82 -25.51 -3.26 -30.07
N ILE A 83 -26.19 -2.35 -29.35
CA ILE A 83 -26.10 -2.21 -27.89
C ILE A 83 -26.60 -3.47 -27.20
N VAL A 84 -27.77 -4.00 -27.60
CA VAL A 84 -28.35 -5.22 -27.02
C VAL A 84 -27.47 -6.43 -27.30
N CYS A 85 -27.01 -6.63 -28.54
CA CYS A 85 -26.10 -7.72 -28.90
C CYS A 85 -24.77 -7.64 -28.16
N THR A 86 -24.19 -6.44 -28.00
CA THR A 86 -22.95 -6.25 -27.25
C THR A 86 -23.16 -6.53 -25.76
N GLY A 87 -24.31 -6.15 -25.19
CA GLY A 87 -24.68 -6.48 -23.81
C GLY A 87 -24.85 -7.98 -23.57
N VAL A 88 -25.55 -8.68 -24.47
CA VAL A 88 -25.78 -10.14 -24.38
C VAL A 88 -24.51 -10.95 -24.64
N ALA A 89 -23.66 -10.53 -25.59
CA ALA A 89 -22.37 -11.19 -25.83
C ALA A 89 -21.45 -11.08 -24.61
N ARG A 90 -21.40 -9.91 -23.96
CA ARG A 90 -20.63 -9.69 -22.73
C ARG A 90 -21.13 -10.51 -21.55
N SER A 91 -22.45 -10.66 -21.37
CA SER A 91 -22.98 -11.50 -20.30
C SER A 91 -22.62 -12.97 -20.50
N HIS A 92 -22.65 -13.44 -21.74
CA HIS A 92 -22.37 -14.84 -22.07
C HIS A 92 -20.89 -15.23 -21.87
N GLU A 93 -19.94 -14.32 -22.08
CA GLU A 93 -18.53 -14.55 -21.76
C GLU A 93 -18.28 -14.63 -20.25
N GLY A 94 -18.89 -13.72 -19.48
CA GLY A 94 -18.83 -13.73 -18.02
C GLY A 94 -19.35 -15.04 -17.43
N THR A 95 -20.50 -15.53 -17.90
CA THR A 95 -21.08 -16.80 -17.43
C THR A 95 -20.26 -18.04 -17.83
N ARG A 96 -19.52 -18.00 -18.94
CA ARG A 96 -18.64 -19.11 -19.33
C ARG A 96 -17.37 -19.14 -18.50
N LEU A 97 -16.76 -17.97 -18.27
CA LEU A 97 -15.59 -17.83 -17.40
C LEU A 97 -15.93 -18.19 -15.95
N SER A 98 -17.09 -17.76 -15.45
CA SER A 98 -17.57 -18.10 -14.11
C SER A 98 -17.76 -19.60 -13.92
N ARG A 99 -18.37 -20.28 -14.89
CA ARG A 99 -18.51 -21.74 -14.85
C ARG A 99 -17.16 -22.46 -14.93
N ARG A 100 -16.28 -22.00 -15.83
CA ARG A 100 -14.98 -22.63 -16.04
C ARG A 100 -14.11 -22.59 -14.78
N TYR A 101 -14.20 -21.49 -14.05
CA TYR A 101 -13.41 -21.24 -12.85
C TYR A 101 -14.28 -21.20 -11.59
N ALA A 102 -15.42 -21.89 -11.60
CA ALA A 102 -16.33 -21.95 -10.46
C ALA A 102 -15.58 -22.48 -9.23
N GLY A 103 -15.69 -21.76 -8.12
CA GLY A 103 -14.97 -22.09 -6.88
C GLY A 103 -13.49 -21.66 -6.84
N ARG A 104 -12.95 -21.05 -7.91
CA ARG A 104 -11.59 -20.47 -7.93
C ARG A 104 -11.54 -18.95 -7.79
N TYR A 105 -12.67 -18.35 -7.42
CA TYR A 105 -12.74 -16.94 -7.05
C TYR A 105 -13.68 -16.79 -5.84
N VAL A 106 -13.41 -15.79 -5.02
CA VAL A 106 -14.23 -15.43 -3.85
C VAL A 106 -14.66 -13.98 -4.00
N ILE A 107 -15.96 -13.73 -3.89
CA ILE A 107 -16.53 -12.39 -3.93
C ILE A 107 -16.77 -11.96 -2.49
N PRO A 108 -16.11 -10.89 -1.99
CA PRO A 108 -16.32 -10.45 -0.61
C PRO A 108 -17.77 -10.06 -0.33
N ALA A 109 -18.44 -9.39 -1.28
CA ALA A 109 -19.84 -8.97 -1.15
C ALA A 109 -20.86 -10.09 -0.85
N THR A 110 -20.51 -11.37 -1.07
CA THR A 110 -21.39 -12.52 -0.76
C THR A 110 -21.11 -13.16 0.60
N LEU A 111 -20.05 -12.72 1.29
CA LEU A 111 -19.68 -13.23 2.61
C LEU A 111 -20.54 -12.55 3.69
N ASP A 112 -20.73 -13.25 4.81
CA ASP A 112 -21.35 -12.67 6.00
C ASP A 112 -20.34 -11.80 6.78
N ASP A 113 -20.85 -10.95 7.68
CA ASP A 113 -20.05 -9.97 8.42
C ASP A 113 -18.79 -10.53 9.11
N PRO A 114 -18.82 -11.67 9.85
CA PRO A 114 -17.62 -12.18 10.50
C PRO A 114 -16.58 -12.72 9.49
N ALA A 115 -17.04 -13.27 8.36
CA ALA A 115 -16.16 -13.69 7.27
C ALA A 115 -15.52 -12.47 6.58
N LEU A 116 -16.31 -11.42 6.35
CA LEU A 116 -15.84 -10.16 5.79
C LEU A 116 -14.75 -9.51 6.65
N ASP A 117 -14.93 -9.45 7.97
CA ASP A 117 -13.94 -8.86 8.88
C ASP A 117 -12.60 -9.61 8.86
N LEU A 118 -12.64 -10.94 8.97
CA LEU A 118 -11.43 -11.78 8.87
C LEU A 118 -10.70 -11.58 7.55
N LEU A 119 -11.45 -11.54 6.45
CA LEU A 119 -10.86 -11.34 5.13
C LEU A 119 -10.29 -9.92 4.96
N ALA A 120 -10.98 -8.89 5.48
CA ALA A 120 -10.52 -7.51 5.43
C ALA A 120 -9.19 -7.33 6.16
N ARG A 121 -9.07 -7.96 7.34
CA ARG A 121 -7.83 -7.99 8.14
C ARG A 121 -6.68 -8.65 7.40
N ALA A 122 -6.90 -9.83 6.83
CA ALA A 122 -5.89 -10.54 6.04
C ALA A 122 -5.43 -9.70 4.83
N ARG A 123 -6.38 -9.13 4.07
CA ARG A 123 -6.07 -8.25 2.92
C ARG A 123 -5.26 -7.05 3.33
N ARG A 124 -5.59 -6.41 4.46
CA ARG A 124 -4.85 -5.25 4.97
C ARG A 124 -3.41 -5.64 5.29
N ALA A 125 -3.19 -6.75 6.00
CA ALA A 125 -1.85 -7.22 6.33
C ALA A 125 -1.01 -7.52 5.07
N VAL A 126 -1.57 -8.21 4.08
CA VAL A 126 -0.88 -8.43 2.79
C VAL A 126 -0.58 -7.09 2.07
N GLY A 127 -1.54 -6.16 2.09
CA GLY A 127 -1.37 -4.83 1.51
C GLY A 127 -0.28 -4.02 2.19
N ASP A 128 -0.18 -4.08 3.51
CA ASP A 128 0.85 -3.39 4.29
C ASP A 128 2.25 -3.94 3.97
N VAL A 129 2.40 -5.26 3.83
CA VAL A 129 3.67 -5.88 3.43
C VAL A 129 4.05 -5.51 1.99
N SER A 130 3.14 -5.72 1.04
CA SER A 130 3.39 -5.46 -0.38
C SER A 130 3.61 -3.96 -0.66
N GLY A 131 2.97 -3.10 0.13
CA GLY A 131 3.12 -1.65 0.09
C GLY A 131 4.30 -1.11 0.89
N SER A 132 5.07 -1.96 1.59
CA SER A 132 6.19 -1.53 2.41
C SER A 132 7.38 -1.05 1.57
N ARG A 133 8.18 -0.16 2.15
CA ARG A 133 9.42 0.30 1.51
C ARG A 133 10.46 -0.81 1.49
N ALA A 134 10.55 -1.61 2.55
CA ALA A 134 11.43 -2.77 2.62
C ALA A 134 11.18 -3.75 1.47
N HIS A 135 9.91 -4.02 1.15
CA HIS A 135 9.53 -4.82 -0.02
C HIS A 135 9.99 -4.16 -1.34
N ARG A 136 9.69 -2.87 -1.53
CA ARG A 136 10.11 -2.13 -2.75
C ARG A 136 11.63 -2.06 -2.95
N LEU A 137 12.39 -2.06 -1.86
CA LEU A 137 13.86 -2.07 -1.89
C LEU A 137 14.45 -3.47 -2.06
N GLY A 138 13.61 -4.52 -2.16
CA GLY A 138 14.07 -5.90 -2.28
C GLY A 138 14.78 -6.43 -1.03
N LEU A 139 14.50 -5.83 0.14
CA LEU A 139 15.10 -6.24 1.42
C LEU A 139 14.38 -7.44 2.05
N LEU A 140 13.19 -7.75 1.55
CA LEU A 140 12.41 -8.92 1.94
C LEU A 140 12.52 -10.00 0.86
N ASP A 141 12.32 -11.26 1.24
CA ASP A 141 12.30 -12.37 0.28
C ASP A 141 11.19 -12.18 -0.76
N ALA A 142 11.59 -11.98 -2.02
CA ALA A 142 10.67 -11.74 -3.12
C ALA A 142 9.76 -12.96 -3.38
N VAL A 143 10.26 -14.19 -3.21
CA VAL A 143 9.44 -15.39 -3.43
C VAL A 143 8.35 -15.50 -2.35
N ALA A 144 8.73 -15.29 -1.09
CA ALA A 144 7.77 -15.27 0.01
C ALA A 144 6.69 -14.19 -0.17
N ASN A 145 7.06 -13.02 -0.67
CA ASN A 145 6.15 -11.88 -0.79
C ASN A 145 5.30 -11.86 -2.06
N ASP A 146 5.87 -12.22 -3.21
CA ASP A 146 5.18 -12.08 -4.50
C ASP A 146 4.39 -13.34 -4.87
N VAL A 147 4.76 -14.49 -4.31
CA VAL A 147 4.14 -15.79 -4.65
C VAL A 147 3.37 -16.37 -3.48
N VAL A 148 4.00 -16.48 -2.30
CA VAL A 148 3.42 -17.19 -1.16
C VAL A 148 2.31 -16.38 -0.49
N LEU A 149 2.52 -15.08 -0.29
CA LEU A 149 1.54 -14.18 0.33
C LEU A 149 0.21 -14.09 -0.43
N PRO A 150 0.18 -13.85 -1.76
CA PRO A 150 -1.06 -13.90 -2.53
C PRO A 150 -1.76 -15.26 -2.48
N ARG A 151 -0.98 -16.35 -2.47
CA ARG A 151 -1.51 -17.71 -2.31
C ARG A 151 -2.17 -17.92 -0.96
N HIS A 152 -1.52 -17.49 0.14
CA HIS A 152 -2.10 -17.55 1.47
C HIS A 152 -3.38 -16.72 1.59
N LEU A 153 -3.41 -15.52 1.01
CA LEU A 153 -4.63 -14.70 0.98
C LEU A 153 -5.78 -15.41 0.27
N TRP A 154 -5.50 -16.05 -0.87
CA TRP A 154 -6.52 -16.82 -1.59
C TRP A 154 -7.01 -18.04 -0.80
N GLU A 155 -6.11 -18.78 -0.15
CA GLU A 155 -6.48 -19.92 0.70
C GLU A 155 -7.38 -19.48 1.87
N ILE A 156 -7.02 -18.37 2.54
CA ILE A 156 -7.84 -17.79 3.59
C ILE A 156 -9.22 -17.38 3.04
N ALA A 157 -9.27 -16.72 1.90
CA ALA A 157 -10.54 -16.34 1.26
C ALA A 157 -11.41 -17.56 0.95
N GLY A 158 -10.81 -18.63 0.43
CA GLY A 158 -11.50 -19.89 0.15
C GLY A 158 -12.09 -20.53 1.40
N LEU A 159 -11.31 -20.61 2.48
CA LEU A 159 -11.77 -21.17 3.77
C LEU A 159 -12.88 -20.33 4.40
N VAL A 160 -12.71 -19.01 4.39
CA VAL A 160 -13.69 -18.06 4.93
C VAL A 160 -15.02 -18.15 4.18
N ARG A 161 -15.00 -18.32 2.85
CA ARG A 161 -16.20 -18.59 2.05
C ARG A 161 -16.90 -19.88 2.47
N VAL A 162 -16.15 -20.98 2.61
CA VAL A 162 -16.70 -22.25 3.06
C VAL A 162 -17.32 -22.12 4.46
N HIS A 163 -16.70 -21.36 5.36
CA HIS A 163 -17.28 -21.10 6.68
C HIS A 163 -18.58 -20.30 6.61
N ALA A 164 -18.67 -19.30 5.72
CA ALA A 164 -19.89 -18.53 5.49
C ALA A 164 -21.03 -19.40 4.96
N ASP A 165 -20.73 -20.23 3.94
CA ASP A 165 -21.70 -21.16 3.35
C ASP A 165 -22.22 -22.16 4.41
N LEU A 166 -21.31 -22.77 5.19
CA LEU A 166 -21.69 -23.71 6.26
C LEU A 166 -22.50 -23.04 7.38
N ARG A 167 -22.21 -21.79 7.73
CA ARG A 167 -23.01 -21.05 8.72
C ARG A 167 -24.43 -20.76 8.20
N ALA A 168 -24.55 -20.43 6.91
CA ALA A 168 -25.86 -20.22 6.28
C ALA A 168 -26.69 -21.52 6.25
N GLU A 169 -26.09 -22.63 5.82
CA GLU A 169 -26.73 -23.95 5.81
C GLU A 169 -27.19 -24.38 7.22
N GLN A 170 -26.35 -24.16 8.24
CA GLN A 170 -26.71 -24.44 9.63
C GLN A 170 -27.86 -23.56 10.13
N ALA A 171 -27.87 -22.27 9.78
CA ALA A 171 -28.94 -21.35 10.15
C ALA A 171 -30.29 -21.77 9.53
N GLU A 172 -30.28 -22.19 8.27
CA GLU A 172 -31.45 -22.72 7.55
C GLU A 172 -31.96 -24.02 8.20
N ALA A 173 -31.07 -24.99 8.44
CA ALA A 173 -31.42 -26.26 9.07
C ALA A 173 -31.99 -26.12 10.49
N LEU A 174 -31.53 -25.12 11.25
CA LEU A 174 -32.07 -24.80 12.57
C LEU A 174 -33.45 -24.11 12.48
N GLY A 175 -33.72 -23.39 11.39
CA GLY A 175 -34.98 -22.69 11.16
C GLY A 175 -36.16 -23.61 10.76
N GLU A 176 -35.90 -24.71 10.06
CA GLU A 176 -36.97 -25.56 9.50
C GLU A 176 -37.66 -26.49 10.52
N ALA A 177 -36.94 -27.03 11.52
CA ALA A 177 -37.52 -27.61 12.75
C ALA A 177 -36.42 -28.18 13.66
N MET A 178 -36.23 -27.57 14.84
CA MET A 178 -35.35 -28.10 15.88
C MET A 178 -35.93 -29.35 16.54
N THR A 179 -35.61 -30.54 16.01
CA THR A 179 -35.77 -31.77 16.77
C THR A 179 -34.54 -32.00 17.67
N PRO A 180 -34.70 -32.51 18.90
CA PRO A 180 -33.57 -32.78 19.80
C PRO A 180 -32.57 -33.80 19.22
N GLY A 181 -33.05 -34.70 18.33
CA GLY A 181 -32.18 -35.60 17.56
C GLY A 181 -31.30 -34.87 16.54
N LEU A 182 -31.86 -33.91 15.79
CA LEU A 182 -31.09 -33.09 14.85
C LEU A 182 -30.07 -32.20 15.57
N ALA A 183 -30.42 -31.64 16.73
CA ALA A 183 -29.51 -30.87 17.57
C ALA A 183 -28.27 -31.69 18.01
N ALA A 184 -28.45 -32.98 18.32
CA ALA A 184 -27.35 -33.87 18.69
C ALA A 184 -26.38 -34.14 17.52
N VAL A 185 -26.90 -34.21 16.29
CA VAL A 185 -26.11 -34.43 15.07
C VAL A 185 -25.36 -33.16 14.63
N LEU A 186 -25.95 -31.97 14.83
CA LEU A 186 -25.33 -30.70 14.45
C LEU A 186 -24.21 -30.27 15.41
N ARG A 187 -24.24 -30.67 16.68
CA ARG A 187 -23.25 -30.23 17.69
C ARG A 187 -21.79 -30.55 17.32
N PRO A 188 -21.44 -31.78 16.85
CA PRO A 188 -20.08 -32.05 16.38
C PRO A 188 -19.67 -31.21 15.16
N GLN A 189 -20.61 -30.91 14.26
CA GLN A 189 -20.36 -30.10 13.06
C GLN A 189 -20.08 -28.65 13.42
N GLN A 190 -20.86 -28.08 14.35
CA GLN A 190 -20.62 -26.74 14.88
C GLN A 190 -19.26 -26.63 15.58
N GLU A 191 -18.87 -27.64 16.36
CA GLU A 191 -17.58 -27.65 17.02
C GLU A 191 -16.41 -27.79 16.02
N ALA A 192 -16.57 -28.62 14.98
CA ALA A 192 -15.60 -28.70 13.89
C ALA A 192 -15.45 -27.37 13.15
N LEU A 193 -16.56 -26.71 12.84
CA LEU A 193 -16.58 -25.39 12.23
C LEU A 193 -15.90 -24.35 13.13
N ARG A 194 -16.20 -24.34 14.42
CA ARG A 194 -15.57 -23.43 15.41
C ARG A 194 -14.06 -23.60 15.46
N ARG A 195 -13.56 -24.85 15.48
CA ARG A 195 -12.12 -25.12 15.43
C ARG A 195 -11.48 -24.67 14.12
N SER A 196 -12.16 -24.88 13.00
CA SER A 196 -11.67 -24.42 11.70
C SER A 196 -11.58 -22.89 11.62
N VAL A 197 -12.61 -22.18 12.10
CA VAL A 197 -12.61 -20.70 12.20
C VAL A 197 -11.48 -20.22 13.11
N ALA A 198 -11.27 -20.86 14.26
CA ALA A 198 -10.18 -20.52 15.17
C ALA A 198 -8.80 -20.69 14.52
N ALA A 199 -8.57 -21.79 13.81
CA ALA A 199 -7.33 -22.03 13.08
C ALA A 199 -7.06 -20.98 11.99
N VAL A 200 -8.09 -20.60 11.22
CA VAL A 200 -7.97 -19.53 10.21
C VAL A 200 -7.73 -18.18 10.86
N THR A 201 -8.39 -17.89 11.98
CA THR A 201 -8.18 -16.65 12.74
C THR A 201 -6.74 -16.55 13.22
N GLU A 202 -6.15 -17.65 13.70
CA GLU A 202 -4.76 -17.68 14.13
C GLU A 202 -3.80 -17.45 12.96
N ARG A 203 -4.05 -18.06 11.81
CA ARG A 203 -3.28 -17.81 10.58
C ARG A 203 -3.34 -16.33 10.17
N VAL A 204 -4.48 -15.67 10.32
CA VAL A 204 -4.60 -14.23 10.06
C VAL A 204 -3.79 -13.42 11.06
N ARG A 205 -3.74 -13.81 12.34
CA ARG A 205 -2.91 -13.14 13.35
C ARG A 205 -1.42 -13.29 13.07
N GLU A 206 -0.97 -14.46 12.63
CA GLU A 206 0.43 -14.67 12.22
C GLU A 206 0.80 -13.74 11.06
N LEU A 207 -0.11 -13.59 10.09
CA LEU A 207 0.06 -12.68 8.96
C LEU A 207 0.09 -11.21 9.39
N GLU A 208 -0.76 -10.81 10.33
CA GLU A 208 -0.73 -9.46 10.93
C GLU A 208 0.57 -9.20 11.70
N ALA A 209 1.03 -10.17 12.49
CA ALA A 209 2.30 -10.07 13.21
C ALA A 209 3.49 -9.92 12.25
N TYR A 210 3.46 -10.62 11.11
CA TYR A 210 4.46 -10.44 10.05
C TYR A 210 4.40 -9.02 9.46
N ALA A 211 3.20 -8.51 9.16
CA ALA A 211 3.04 -7.13 8.68
C ALA A 211 3.56 -6.10 9.70
N ASP A 212 3.36 -6.32 11.00
CA ASP A 212 3.87 -5.47 12.07
C ASP A 212 5.40 -5.43 12.11
N GLN A 213 6.05 -6.58 11.94
CA GLN A 213 7.50 -6.66 11.83
C GLN A 213 8.03 -5.90 10.60
N VAL A 214 7.34 -6.01 9.47
CA VAL A 214 7.70 -5.26 8.25
C VAL A 214 7.52 -3.75 8.48
N ARG A 215 6.46 -3.30 9.16
CA ARG A 215 6.27 -1.89 9.52
C ARG A 215 7.37 -1.37 10.45
N ALA A 216 7.85 -2.19 11.39
CA ALA A 216 8.98 -1.86 12.24
C ALA A 216 10.30 -1.77 11.45
N ALA A 217 10.52 -2.65 10.47
CA ALA A 217 11.67 -2.54 9.56
C ALA A 217 11.61 -1.23 8.75
N ASP A 218 10.43 -0.86 8.23
CA ASP A 218 10.22 0.39 7.50
C ASP A 218 10.44 1.65 8.35
N SER A 219 10.13 1.61 9.65
CA SER A 219 10.42 2.72 10.55
C SER A 219 11.92 2.83 10.84
N ALA A 220 12.61 1.70 11.00
CA ALA A 220 14.07 1.67 11.15
C ALA A 220 14.80 2.21 9.91
N LEU A 221 14.34 1.85 8.70
CA LEU A 221 14.86 2.40 7.45
C LEU A 221 14.71 3.93 7.38
N ARG A 222 13.52 4.45 7.74
CA ARG A 222 13.28 5.89 7.80
C ARG A 222 14.19 6.59 8.81
N ALA A 223 14.39 6.02 9.99
CA ALA A 223 15.30 6.57 11.00
C ALA A 223 16.76 6.57 10.53
N GLY A 224 17.19 5.52 9.82
CA GLY A 224 18.53 5.46 9.23
C GLY A 224 18.78 6.53 8.17
N ASP A 225 17.77 6.83 7.35
CA ASP A 225 17.88 7.88 6.34
C ASP A 225 17.96 9.27 6.95
N LEU A 226 17.19 9.54 8.01
CA LEU A 226 17.25 10.80 8.75
C LEU A 226 18.64 11.01 9.37
N ARG A 227 19.22 9.98 10.00
CA ARG A 227 20.59 10.06 10.52
C ARG A 227 21.60 10.37 9.40
N ARG A 228 21.48 9.71 8.26
CA ARG A 228 22.36 9.96 7.12
C ARG A 228 22.22 11.38 6.56
N SER A 229 21.02 11.96 6.59
CA SER A 229 20.85 13.37 6.22
C SER A 229 21.49 14.30 7.25
N ASP A 230 21.37 14.02 8.55
CA ASP A 230 21.99 14.83 9.61
C ASP A 230 23.52 14.81 9.49
N ASP A 231 24.12 13.63 9.29
CA ASP A 231 25.56 13.48 9.06
C ASP A 231 26.02 14.31 7.85
N ARG A 232 25.20 14.36 6.80
CA ARG A 232 25.48 15.18 5.61
C ARG A 232 25.40 16.68 5.90
N TYR A 233 24.46 17.13 6.75
CA TYR A 233 24.40 18.53 7.17
C TYR A 233 25.59 18.91 8.04
N LEU A 234 26.02 18.02 8.94
CA LEU A 234 27.21 18.22 9.77
C LEU A 234 28.48 18.31 8.92
N ASP A 235 28.64 17.42 7.92
CA ASP A 235 29.76 17.48 6.97
C ASP A 235 29.78 18.80 6.17
N LEU A 236 28.60 19.27 5.74
CA LEU A 236 28.47 20.57 5.07
C LEU A 236 28.83 21.74 5.99
N LEU A 237 28.43 21.68 7.27
CA LEU A 237 28.77 22.71 8.26
C LEU A 237 30.27 22.71 8.57
N ALA A 238 30.88 21.54 8.77
CA ALA A 238 32.33 21.42 8.98
C ALA A 238 33.11 21.99 7.80
N ARG A 239 32.71 21.66 6.56
CA ARG A 239 33.35 22.19 5.35
C ARG A 239 33.15 23.70 5.18
N ALA A 240 32.03 24.25 5.65
CA ALA A 240 31.82 25.69 5.66
C ALA A 240 32.72 26.37 6.71
N ASP A 241 32.92 25.73 7.87
CA ASP A 241 33.74 26.28 8.94
C ASP A 241 35.24 26.32 8.58
N ASP A 242 35.73 25.33 7.83
CA ASP A 242 37.08 25.35 7.25
C ASP A 242 37.34 26.64 6.43
N THR A 243 36.31 27.23 5.83
CA THR A 243 36.44 28.51 5.11
C THR A 243 36.47 29.72 6.03
N SER A 244 35.85 29.66 7.22
CA SER A 244 36.02 30.66 8.28
C SER A 244 37.46 30.65 8.77
N ASP A 245 37.99 29.45 9.04
CA ASP A 245 39.34 29.24 9.53
C ASP A 245 40.37 29.73 8.51
N LEU A 246 40.16 29.45 7.22
CA LEU A 246 41.01 29.99 6.16
C LEU A 246 40.98 31.52 6.11
N ARG A 247 39.81 32.16 6.32
CA ARG A 247 39.71 33.63 6.39
C ARG A 247 40.46 34.17 7.60
N ALA A 248 40.38 33.51 8.75
CA ALA A 248 41.11 33.91 9.95
C ALA A 248 42.63 33.85 9.72
N LEU A 249 43.13 32.76 9.12
CA LEU A 249 44.55 32.61 8.76
C LEU A 249 45.02 33.68 7.75
N THR A 250 44.19 34.01 6.75
CA THR A 250 44.53 35.10 5.81
C THR A 250 44.55 36.47 6.47
N ALA A 251 43.66 36.73 7.43
CA ALA A 251 43.65 37.97 8.20
C ALA A 251 44.89 38.09 9.09
N GLU A 252 45.33 36.98 9.72
CA GLU A 252 46.55 36.91 10.50
C GLU A 252 47.80 37.16 9.63
N ALA A 253 47.89 36.53 8.46
CA ALA A 253 48.99 36.76 7.51
C ALA A 253 49.03 38.22 7.02
N ALA A 254 47.87 38.84 6.79
CA ALA A 254 47.78 40.26 6.44
C ALA A 254 48.25 41.18 7.58
N ALA A 255 47.86 40.87 8.82
CA ALA A 255 48.32 41.61 10.00
C ALA A 255 49.83 41.49 10.23
N LEU A 256 50.40 40.29 10.06
CA LEU A 256 51.84 40.04 10.15
C LEU A 256 52.62 40.84 9.09
N THR A 257 52.13 40.83 7.84
CA THR A 257 52.76 41.56 6.73
C THR A 257 52.74 43.07 6.99
N ALA A 258 51.63 43.60 7.49
CA ALA A 258 51.53 45.01 7.88
C ALA A 258 52.54 45.36 8.98
N GLY A 259 52.65 44.52 10.02
CA GLY A 259 53.62 44.69 11.10
C GLY A 259 55.06 44.76 10.61
N LEU A 260 55.46 43.84 9.73
CA LEU A 260 56.80 43.83 9.13
C LEU A 260 57.09 45.07 8.28
N HIS A 261 56.08 45.63 7.60
CA HIS A 261 56.24 46.89 6.85
C HIS A 261 56.43 48.10 7.77
N THR A 262 55.74 48.15 8.92
CA THR A 262 55.96 49.19 9.94
C THR A 262 57.32 49.08 10.62
N ASP A 263 57.79 47.87 10.92
CA ASP A 263 59.11 47.67 11.54
C ASP A 263 60.25 48.00 10.58
N ASN A 264 60.12 47.67 9.29
CA ASN A 264 61.08 48.11 8.26
C ASN A 264 61.06 49.62 8.03
N ALA A 265 59.92 50.29 8.24
CA ALA A 265 59.85 51.75 8.24
C ALA A 265 60.51 52.39 9.47
N SER A 266 60.85 51.59 10.50
CA SER A 266 61.27 52.07 11.83
C SER A 266 62.75 51.82 12.18
N GLY A 267 63.64 51.45 11.24
CA GLY A 267 65.08 51.40 11.54
C GLY A 267 66.03 51.59 10.35
N PRO A 268 67.26 52.11 10.56
CA PRO A 268 67.63 53.33 11.30
C PRO A 268 68.43 54.31 10.43
N GLY A 269 68.15 55.61 10.55
CA GLY A 269 68.95 56.68 9.94
C GLY A 269 68.78 58.02 10.66
N ALA A 270 69.87 58.50 11.27
CA ALA A 270 70.10 59.76 12.00
C ALA A 270 69.60 59.78 13.47
N ALA A 271 70.44 59.62 14.50
CA ALA A 271 71.52 60.50 14.99
C ALA A 271 71.03 61.85 15.54
N GLY A 272 71.08 62.03 16.88
CA GLY A 272 71.24 63.35 17.51
C GLY A 272 70.44 63.64 18.78
N LEU A 273 71.08 63.37 19.94
CA LEU A 273 71.13 64.20 21.16
C LEU A 273 69.89 64.42 22.07
N HIS A 274 70.12 64.11 23.36
CA HIS A 274 69.93 64.96 24.56
C HIS A 274 68.93 64.49 25.66
N THR A 275 69.54 63.92 26.70
CA THR A 275 69.35 64.08 28.17
C THR A 275 68.09 63.64 28.93
N ASP A 276 68.39 62.89 30.00
CA ASP A 276 67.87 62.94 31.38
C ASP A 276 66.36 62.98 31.63
N ASN A 277 65.84 61.90 32.22
CA ASN A 277 65.65 61.85 33.68
C ASN A 277 65.04 60.50 34.10
N ALA A 278 65.64 59.88 35.11
CA ALA A 278 64.94 59.07 36.11
C ALA A 278 64.75 59.97 37.35
N PRO A 279 63.70 59.79 38.19
CA PRO A 279 63.56 58.56 39.00
C PRO A 279 62.11 58.07 39.21
N GLY A 280 61.93 56.78 39.55
CA GLY A 280 60.68 56.26 40.12
C GLY A 280 60.52 56.63 41.61
N PRO A 281 59.69 55.94 42.42
CA PRO A 281 58.66 54.92 42.12
C PRO A 281 57.31 55.21 42.84
N GLY A 282 56.26 54.41 42.58
CA GLY A 282 55.12 54.35 43.52
C GLY A 282 53.77 53.87 43.01
N ALA A 283 53.43 52.64 43.42
CA ALA A 283 52.14 52.21 43.96
C ALA A 283 50.94 51.87 43.03
N ALA A 284 50.51 50.62 43.23
CA ALA A 284 49.14 50.18 43.55
C ALA A 284 48.17 49.79 42.41
N GLY A 285 47.57 48.60 42.60
CA GLY A 285 46.28 48.21 42.04
C GLY A 285 46.30 46.85 41.33
N LEU A 286 46.16 45.73 42.03
CA LEU A 286 44.87 44.99 42.12
C LEU A 286 44.28 44.59 40.76
N ARG A 287 44.30 43.28 40.42
CA ARG A 287 43.14 42.39 40.65
C ARG A 287 43.39 40.95 40.20
N ALA A 288 42.85 40.07 41.04
CA ALA A 288 42.74 38.63 40.89
C ALA A 288 41.87 38.20 39.70
N GLY A 289 42.16 37.01 39.19
CA GLY A 289 41.37 36.33 38.16
C GLY A 289 41.75 34.86 38.03
N ASN A 290 41.55 34.11 39.10
CA ASN A 290 41.63 32.66 39.21
C ASN A 290 40.58 31.99 38.28
N VAL A 291 40.97 31.05 37.41
CA VAL A 291 40.07 29.98 36.93
C VAL A 291 40.84 28.65 36.84
N PRO A 292 40.35 27.58 37.51
CA PRO A 292 41.01 26.28 37.60
C PRO A 292 40.60 25.31 36.48
N GLY A 293 41.35 24.21 36.39
CA GLY A 293 41.27 23.17 35.37
C GLY A 293 40.00 22.28 35.35
N PRO A 294 40.03 21.23 34.52
CA PRO A 294 38.85 20.50 34.06
C PRO A 294 38.32 19.52 35.10
N ARG A 295 36.99 19.42 35.22
CA ARG A 295 36.31 18.31 35.90
C ARG A 295 35.84 17.27 34.87
N PRO A 296 36.06 15.97 35.14
CA PRO A 296 35.35 14.88 34.48
C PRO A 296 33.99 14.68 35.17
N ASP A 297 32.92 14.55 34.39
CA ASP A 297 31.65 14.04 34.90
C ASP A 297 31.56 12.55 34.54
N ASP A 298 31.73 11.74 35.58
CA ASP A 298 31.31 10.35 35.65
C ASP A 298 29.78 10.31 35.74
N GLY A 299 29.13 9.74 34.72
CA GLY A 299 27.71 9.37 34.80
C GLY A 299 27.54 8.10 35.65
N PRO A 300 26.63 8.08 36.64
CA PRO A 300 26.29 6.85 37.32
C PRO A 300 25.33 6.02 36.46
N GLY A 301 25.67 4.73 36.36
CA GLY A 301 24.86 3.69 35.75
C GLY A 301 23.49 3.53 36.40
N GLY A 302 22.60 2.90 35.64
CA GLY A 302 21.26 2.57 36.06
C GLY A 302 21.17 1.37 37.00
N SER A 303 19.99 1.24 37.59
CA SER A 303 19.29 0.05 38.12
C SER A 303 18.20 0.60 39.07
N ALA A 304 17.02 0.03 39.26
CA ALA A 304 16.26 -1.02 38.63
C ALA A 304 14.85 -0.84 39.22
N THR A 305 13.82 -1.11 38.42
CA THR A 305 12.44 -1.24 38.86
C THR A 305 12.05 -2.71 38.64
N CYS A 306 11.29 -3.26 39.59
CA CYS A 306 10.81 -4.65 39.74
C CYS A 306 11.64 -5.55 40.66
#